data_AF-A0A378L8H3-F1
#
_entry.id   AF-A0A378L8H3-F1
#
_cell.length_a   1.000
_cell.length_b   1.000
_cell.length_c   1.000
_cell.angle_alpha   90.00
_cell.angle_beta   90.00
_cell.angle_gamma   90.00
#
_symmetry.space_group_name_H-M   'P 1'
#
loop_
_entity.id
_entity.type
_entity.pdbx_description
1 polymer ?
#
loop_
_entity_poly.entity_id
_entity_poly.type
_entity_poly.pdbx_seq_one_letter_code
_entity_poly.pdbx_strand_id
1 'polypeptide(L)'
;MTYKTTVEIQRDGSLVMTDGTLDKIGDMTFAYQALLTIIRAQDNKGISFQKDKDFKAEPRGPGFHSDQLRVTISPEFAKDAIAILKDQYKGLTIKNEQLLDLGKEHNLKSN
;
A
#
# COMPACT_ATOMS: atom_id res chain seq x y z
N MET A 1 11.72 -15.99 4.07
CA MET A 1 11.90 -15.29 2.79
C MET A 1 11.67 -13.81 3.04
N THR A 2 12.63 -12.95 2.71
CA THR A 2 12.50 -11.50 2.87
C THR A 2 11.92 -10.94 1.58
N TYR A 3 10.64 -10.58 1.59
CA TYR A 3 10.00 -9.92 0.44
C TYR A 3 10.81 -8.67 0.06
N LYS A 4 11.11 -8.49 -1.23
CA LYS A 4 11.83 -7.29 -1.72
C LYS A 4 10.89 -6.19 -2.19
N THR A 5 9.60 -6.47 -2.26
CA THR A 5 8.55 -5.45 -2.29
C THR A 5 8.69 -4.55 -1.07
N THR A 6 8.66 -3.23 -1.31
CA THR A 6 8.64 -2.24 -0.24
C THR A 6 7.21 -1.85 0.07
N VAL A 7 6.81 -2.06 1.31
CA VAL A 7 5.61 -1.48 1.91
C VAL A 7 6.10 -0.41 2.89
N GLU A 8 5.70 0.83 2.69
CA GLU A 8 6.22 1.99 3.40
C GLU A 8 5.10 2.97 3.75
N ILE A 9 5.13 3.51 4.98
CA ILE A 9 4.32 4.66 5.35
C ILE A 9 5.08 5.95 5.03
N GLN A 10 4.43 6.84 4.28
CA GLN A 10 4.95 8.17 3.99
C GLN A 10 4.67 9.14 5.14
N ARG A 11 5.32 10.30 5.12
CA ARG A 11 5.17 11.35 6.15
C ARG A 11 3.75 11.90 6.28
N ASP A 12 2.98 11.86 5.19
CA ASP A 12 1.57 12.27 5.18
C ASP A 12 0.63 11.18 5.74
N GLY A 13 1.16 10.02 6.14
CA GLY A 13 0.42 8.88 6.64
C GLY A 13 -0.09 7.94 5.55
N SER A 14 0.17 8.22 4.27
CA SER A 14 -0.22 7.33 3.17
C SER A 14 0.62 6.05 3.18
N LEU A 15 -0.01 4.94 2.79
CA LEU A 15 0.68 3.65 2.63
C LEU A 15 1.05 3.45 1.17
N VAL A 16 2.33 3.23 0.88
CA VAL A 16 2.81 2.92 -0.46
C VAL A 16 3.36 1.51 -0.54
N MET A 17 2.87 0.78 -1.54
CA MET A 17 3.33 -0.55 -1.92
C MET A 17 3.93 -0.45 -3.31
N THR A 18 5.14 -0.97 -3.47
CA THR A 18 5.87 -0.87 -4.75
C THR A 18 6.45 -2.22 -5.12
N ASP A 19 6.06 -2.74 -6.28
CA ASP A 19 6.57 -4.01 -6.81
C ASP A 19 8.09 -4.00 -7.01
N GLY A 20 8.73 -5.16 -6.80
CA GLY A 20 10.17 -5.35 -6.99
C GLY A 20 10.58 -5.50 -8.46
N THR A 21 11.90 -5.45 -8.73
CA THR A 21 12.46 -5.69 -10.08
C THR A 21 12.71 -7.19 -10.34
N LEU A 22 12.41 -7.65 -11.57
CA LEU A 22 12.31 -9.07 -11.99
C LEU A 22 13.54 -9.94 -11.67
N ASP A 23 14.75 -9.37 -11.71
CA ASP A 23 16.03 -10.12 -11.67
C ASP A 23 16.23 -11.00 -10.42
N LYS A 24 15.38 -10.87 -9.41
CA LYS A 24 15.40 -11.69 -8.19
C LYS A 24 13.99 -12.18 -7.86
N ILE A 25 13.48 -13.12 -8.67
CA ILE A 25 12.36 -14.04 -8.40
C ILE A 25 11.05 -13.38 -7.87
N GLY A 26 10.05 -13.27 -8.73
CA GLY A 26 8.64 -13.54 -8.39
C GLY A 26 7.72 -12.40 -7.92
N ASP A 27 8.24 -11.25 -7.48
CA ASP A 27 7.44 -10.23 -6.76
C ASP A 27 6.88 -9.08 -7.64
N MET A 28 6.67 -9.32 -8.94
CA MET A 28 6.12 -8.29 -9.85
C MET A 28 4.64 -7.99 -9.67
N THR A 29 3.90 -8.84 -8.94
CA THR A 29 2.44 -8.70 -8.79
C THR A 29 2.02 -8.45 -7.36
N PHE A 30 2.97 -8.22 -6.44
CA PHE A 30 2.65 -8.06 -5.02
C PHE A 30 1.71 -6.88 -4.80
N ALA A 31 2.03 -5.70 -5.32
CA ALA A 31 1.26 -4.48 -5.07
C ALA A 31 -0.16 -4.61 -5.64
N TYR A 32 -0.30 -5.29 -6.77
CA TYR A 32 -1.61 -5.65 -7.34
C TYR A 32 -2.40 -6.61 -6.43
N GLN A 33 -1.80 -7.73 -6.01
CA GLN A 33 -2.46 -8.72 -5.15
C GLN A 33 -2.82 -8.16 -3.77
N ALA A 34 -1.91 -7.36 -3.20
CA ALA A 34 -2.11 -6.64 -1.96
C ALA A 34 -3.29 -5.66 -2.07
N LEU A 35 -3.36 -4.89 -3.16
CA LEU A 35 -4.49 -4.00 -3.43
C LEU A 35 -5.81 -4.76 -3.55
N LEU A 36 -5.87 -5.87 -4.30
CA LEU A 36 -7.08 -6.69 -4.41
C LEU A 36 -7.55 -7.22 -3.06
N THR A 37 -6.61 -7.63 -2.21
CA THR A 37 -6.88 -8.12 -0.86
C THR A 37 -7.49 -7.02 0.01
N ILE A 38 -6.96 -5.80 -0.08
CA ILE A 38 -7.48 -4.64 0.66
C ILE A 38 -8.87 -4.26 0.15
N ILE A 39 -9.08 -4.19 -1.17
CA ILE A 39 -10.40 -3.91 -1.77
C ILE A 39 -11.45 -4.89 -1.23
N ARG A 40 -11.16 -6.20 -1.26
CA ARG A 40 -12.09 -7.22 -0.76
C ARG A 40 -12.38 -7.07 0.74
N ALA A 41 -11.36 -6.73 1.53
CA ALA A 41 -11.55 -6.52 2.96
C ALA A 41 -12.41 -5.28 3.27
N GLN A 42 -12.27 -4.20 2.49
CA GLN A 42 -13.15 -3.02 2.62
C GLN A 42 -14.58 -3.33 2.17
N ASP A 43 -14.74 -4.06 1.08
CA ASP A 43 -16.05 -4.49 0.56
C ASP A 43 -16.81 -5.35 1.59
N ASN A 44 -16.12 -6.28 2.25
CA ASN A 44 -16.67 -7.08 3.35
C ASN A 44 -17.11 -6.25 4.57
N LYS A 45 -16.59 -5.03 4.72
CA LYS A 45 -16.99 -4.07 5.75
C LYS A 45 -18.10 -3.10 5.28
N GLY A 46 -18.56 -3.25 4.04
CA GLY A 46 -19.52 -2.33 3.41
C GLY A 46 -18.94 -0.97 3.05
N ILE A 47 -17.60 -0.87 2.94
CA ILE A 47 -16.89 0.38 2.62
C ILE A 47 -16.58 0.40 1.12
N SER A 48 -17.10 1.41 0.41
CA SER A 48 -16.79 1.67 -1.00
C SER A 48 -15.37 2.23 -1.13
N PHE A 49 -14.40 1.36 -1.39
CA PHE A 49 -12.99 1.74 -1.59
C PHE A 49 -12.71 2.10 -3.06
N GLN A 50 -12.59 3.40 -3.36
CA GLN A 50 -12.60 3.95 -4.71
C GLN A 50 -11.22 4.32 -5.23
N LYS A 51 -10.97 4.00 -6.50
CA LYS A 51 -9.76 4.44 -7.23
C LYS A 51 -9.75 5.98 -7.34
N ASP A 52 -8.56 6.57 -7.30
CA ASP A 52 -8.25 7.99 -7.36
C ASP A 52 -8.72 8.84 -6.18
N LYS A 53 -9.53 8.26 -5.29
CA LYS A 53 -9.95 8.84 -4.01
C LYS A 53 -9.25 8.18 -2.83
N ASP A 54 -9.45 6.88 -2.65
CA ASP A 54 -8.97 6.12 -1.49
C ASP A 54 -7.67 5.38 -1.79
N PHE A 55 -7.42 5.07 -3.05
CA PHE A 55 -6.13 4.57 -3.53
C PHE A 55 -5.79 5.04 -4.94
N LYS A 56 -4.51 5.05 -5.28
CA LYS A 56 -3.99 5.25 -6.64
C LYS A 56 -3.10 4.06 -7.00
N ALA A 57 -3.21 3.60 -8.24
CA ALA A 57 -2.37 2.54 -8.80
C ALA A 57 -1.74 3.05 -10.09
N GLU A 58 -0.42 3.13 -10.11
CA GLU A 58 0.35 3.76 -11.17
C GLU A 58 1.48 2.82 -11.62
N PRO A 59 1.84 2.80 -12.92
CA PRO A 59 2.96 2.02 -13.40
C PRO A 59 4.27 2.52 -12.81
N ARG A 60 5.14 1.60 -12.40
CA ARG A 60 6.48 1.91 -11.90
C ARG A 60 7.46 1.92 -13.07
N GLY A 61 7.56 3.05 -13.78
CA GLY A 61 8.58 3.28 -14.82
C GLY A 61 8.03 3.75 -16.17
N PRO A 62 8.90 4.31 -17.04
CA PRO A 62 8.49 4.80 -18.35
C PRO A 62 8.21 3.63 -19.30
N GLY A 63 6.94 3.29 -19.50
CA GLY A 63 6.53 2.31 -20.49
C GLY A 63 5.05 1.91 -20.38
N PHE A 64 4.42 1.62 -21.52
CA PHE A 64 3.04 1.13 -21.61
C PHE A 64 2.84 -0.29 -21.05
N HIS A 65 3.93 -0.97 -20.64
CA HIS A 65 3.95 -2.36 -20.16
C HIS A 65 4.86 -2.53 -18.93
N SER A 66 4.89 -1.55 -18.03
CA SER A 66 5.48 -1.84 -16.71
C SER A 66 4.48 -2.71 -15.95
N ASP A 67 4.73 -4.02 -15.93
CA ASP A 67 3.99 -4.99 -15.10
C ASP A 67 4.14 -4.68 -13.59
N GLN A 68 5.01 -3.73 -13.23
CA GLN A 68 5.23 -3.29 -11.87
C GLN A 68 4.32 -2.10 -11.54
N LEU A 69 3.64 -2.20 -10.40
CA LEU A 69 2.79 -1.14 -9.89
C LEU A 69 3.41 -0.47 -8.67
N ARG A 70 3.12 0.82 -8.57
CA ARG A 70 3.14 1.58 -7.34
C ARG A 70 1.69 1.82 -6.94
N VAL A 71 1.31 1.30 -5.78
CA VAL A 71 -0.01 1.52 -5.18
C VAL A 71 0.17 2.45 -3.99
N THR A 72 -0.62 3.52 -3.94
CA THR A 72 -0.68 4.46 -2.82
C THR A 72 -2.08 4.42 -2.24
N ILE A 73 -2.20 4.15 -0.93
CA ILE A 73 -3.45 4.13 -0.18
C ILE A 73 -3.50 5.36 0.70
N SER A 74 -4.66 6.01 0.76
CA SER A 74 -4.84 7.24 1.53
C SER A 74 -4.62 7.00 3.03
N PRO A 75 -4.23 8.04 3.80
CA PRO A 75 -3.94 7.89 5.23
C PRO A 75 -5.09 7.33 6.06
N GLU A 76 -6.33 7.62 5.66
CA GLU A 76 -7.55 7.16 6.33
C GLU A 76 -7.63 5.62 6.39
N PHE A 77 -7.18 4.94 5.32
CA PHE A 77 -7.24 3.49 5.20
C PHE A 77 -5.90 2.80 5.48
N ALA A 78 -4.80 3.56 5.63
CA ALA A 78 -3.45 3.01 5.78
C ALA A 78 -3.32 2.05 6.98
N LYS A 79 -3.94 2.37 8.13
CA LYS A 79 -3.89 1.52 9.33
C LYS A 79 -4.60 0.18 9.12
N ASP A 80 -5.76 0.22 8.49
CA ASP A 80 -6.52 -1.00 8.22
C ASP A 80 -5.85 -1.85 7.14
N ALA A 81 -5.34 -1.21 6.10
CA ALA A 81 -4.53 -1.85 5.06
C ALA A 81 -3.33 -2.59 5.67
N ILE A 82 -2.59 -1.96 6.60
CA ILE A 82 -1.46 -2.63 7.29
C ILE A 82 -1.91 -3.87 8.05
N ALA A 83 -3.03 -3.79 8.79
CA ALA A 83 -3.54 -4.94 9.55
C ALA A 83 -3.87 -6.12 8.62
N ILE A 84 -4.52 -5.85 7.49
CA ILE A 84 -4.84 -6.84 6.46
C ILE A 84 -3.54 -7.44 5.87
N LEU A 85 -2.56 -6.61 5.53
CA LEU A 85 -1.31 -7.07 4.94
C LEU A 85 -0.49 -7.94 5.90
N LYS A 86 -0.45 -7.60 7.20
CA LYS A 86 0.26 -8.39 8.21
C LYS A 86 -0.39 -9.76 8.44
N ASP A 87 -1.72 -9.83 8.35
CA ASP A 87 -2.45 -11.08 8.46
C ASP A 87 -2.20 -12.00 7.24
N GLN A 88 -2.31 -11.43 6.04
CA GLN A 88 -2.24 -12.19 4.78
C GLN A 88 -0.80 -12.50 4.34
N TYR A 89 0.15 -11.61 4.62
CA TYR A 89 1.56 -11.75 4.25
C TYR A 89 2.43 -11.83 5.50
N LYS A 90 2.41 -12.99 6.17
CA LYS A 90 3.22 -13.25 7.37
C LYS A 90 4.72 -13.03 7.07
N GLY A 91 5.36 -12.16 7.85
CA GLY A 91 6.77 -11.80 7.68
C GLY A 91 7.03 -10.65 6.70
N LEU A 92 5.98 -9.95 6.24
CA LEU A 92 6.11 -8.68 5.53
C LEU A 92 6.73 -7.60 6.44
N THR A 93 7.80 -6.99 5.98
CA THR A 93 8.42 -5.84 6.66
C THR A 93 7.82 -4.55 6.13
N ILE A 94 7.27 -3.73 7.03
CA ILE A 94 6.72 -2.41 6.69
C ILE A 94 7.69 -1.34 7.18
N LYS A 95 8.16 -0.50 6.26
CA LYS A 95 9.06 0.62 6.58
C LYS A 95 8.27 1.78 7.18
N ASN A 96 8.90 2.47 8.12
CA ASN A 96 8.37 3.69 8.74
C ASN A 96 6.99 3.52 9.40
N GLU A 97 6.67 2.32 9.91
CA GLU A 97 5.38 2.06 10.54
C GLU A 97 5.06 3.03 11.69
N GLN A 98 6.08 3.55 12.39
CA GLN A 98 5.93 4.59 13.42
C GLN A 98 5.32 5.91 12.93
N LEU A 99 5.31 6.18 11.61
CA LEU A 99 4.69 7.38 11.03
C LEU A 99 3.16 7.28 10.96
N LEU A 100 2.60 6.08 11.15
CA LEU A 100 1.15 5.84 11.11
C LEU A 100 0.38 6.66 12.14
N ASP A 101 0.98 6.84 13.32
CA ASP A 101 0.37 7.60 14.42
C ASP A 101 0.60 9.12 14.27
N LEU A 102 1.59 9.55 13.46
CA LEU A 102 1.94 10.96 13.22
C LEU A 102 1.10 11.62 12.11
N GLY A 103 0.63 10.85 11.12
CA GLY A 103 -0.18 11.38 10.01
C GLY A 103 -1.52 11.99 10.43
N LYS A 104 -2.03 11.63 11.62
CA LYS A 104 -3.22 12.24 12.21
C LYS A 104 -2.95 13.60 12.85
N GLU A 105 -1.76 13.82 13.42
CA GLU A 105 -1.43 15.09 14.09
C GLU A 105 -1.24 16.24 13.11
N HIS A 106 -0.73 15.96 11.90
CA HIS A 106 -0.51 16.99 10.88
C HIS A 106 -1.79 17.48 10.19
N ASN A 107 -2.86 16.68 10.16
CA ASN A 107 -4.17 17.12 9.63
C ASN A 107 -4.97 17.96 10.63
N LEU A 108 -4.58 17.99 11.91
CA LEU A 108 -5.28 18.76 12.96
C LEU A 108 -4.73 20.19 13.13
N LYS A 109 -3.60 20.55 12.51
CA LYS A 109 -2.97 21.87 12.65
C LYS A 109 -3.17 22.83 11.47
N SER A 110 -4.08 22.52 10.55
CA SER A 110 -4.35 23.37 9.37
C SER A 110 -5.78 23.92 9.30
N ASN A 111 -6.43 24.11 10.45
CA ASN A 111 -7.70 24.85 10.56
C ASN A 111 -7.50 26.13 11.37
#